data_AF-X1SG40-F1
#
_entry.id   AF-X1SG40-F1
#
_cell.length_a   1.000
_cell.length_b   1.000
_cell.length_c   1.000
_cell.angle_alpha   90.00
_cell.angle_beta   90.00
_cell.angle_gamma   90.00
#
_symmetry.space_group_name_H-M   'P 1'
#
loop_
_entity.id
_entity.type
_entity.pdbx_description
1 polymer ?
#
loop_
_entity_poly.entity_id
_entity_poly.type
_entity_poly.pdbx_seq_one_letter_code
_entity_poly.pdbx_strand_id
1 'polypeptide(L)'
;AEAYLKQGKYYRAADTYTLASIYKPNDPLVYAGKSHALFAAGEYMSSALFLSRALRIFPEYARFKIDIVAMVGDRDKLENRIVDIKEWQERSGSAELQFLLAYIYYQMDRLEAAKEAIDKASEKMPNAPAVLAVKKAIEEHENSE
;
A
#
# COMPACT_ATOMS: atom_id res chain seq x y z
N ALA A 1 5.11 -17.11 -1.92
CA ALA A 1 4.61 -16.01 -1.07
C ALA A 1 3.10 -15.85 -1.20
N GLU A 2 2.56 -15.71 -2.42
CA GLU A 2 1.11 -15.57 -2.67
C GLU A 2 0.25 -16.69 -2.09
N ALA A 3 0.70 -17.94 -2.15
CA ALA A 3 0.00 -19.05 -1.50
C ALA A 3 -0.13 -18.87 0.03
N TYR A 4 0.84 -18.24 0.68
CA TYR A 4 0.76 -17.92 2.11
C TYR A 4 -0.22 -16.77 2.38
N LEU A 5 -0.28 -15.76 1.50
CA LEU A 5 -1.29 -14.69 1.59
C LEU A 5 -2.71 -15.27 1.54
N LYS A 6 -2.99 -16.13 0.56
CA LYS A 6 -4.31 -16.79 0.42
C LYS A 6 -4.68 -17.68 1.61
N GLN A 7 -3.69 -18.15 2.38
CA GLN A 7 -3.89 -18.94 3.60
C GLN A 7 -3.94 -18.09 4.88
N GLY A 8 -3.88 -16.77 4.78
CA GLY A 8 -3.81 -15.87 5.94
C GLY A 8 -2.47 -15.90 6.70
N LYS A 9 -1.44 -16.55 6.14
CA LYS A 9 -0.10 -16.68 6.75
C LYS A 9 0.78 -15.49 6.38
N TYR A 10 0.34 -14.30 6.77
CA TYR A 10 0.91 -13.03 6.29
C TYR A 10 2.40 -12.84 6.62
N TYR A 11 2.83 -13.12 7.86
CA TYR A 11 4.24 -13.02 8.22
C TYR A 11 5.13 -13.98 7.42
N ARG A 12 4.68 -15.22 7.17
CA ARG A 12 5.41 -16.16 6.30
C ARG A 12 5.49 -15.68 4.86
N ALA A 13 4.45 -15.00 4.36
CA ALA A 13 4.50 -14.36 3.06
C ALA A 13 5.55 -13.23 3.03
N ALA A 14 5.59 -12.36 4.05
CA ALA A 14 6.56 -11.29 4.19
C ALA A 14 8.01 -11.81 4.29
N ASP A 15 8.25 -12.91 5.01
CA ASP A 15 9.56 -13.56 5.09
C ASP A 15 9.98 -14.12 3.73
N THR A 16 9.04 -14.74 3.00
CA THR A 16 9.32 -15.24 1.65
C THR A 16 9.72 -14.11 0.70
N TYR A 17 9.03 -12.96 0.76
CA TYR A 17 9.42 -11.79 -0.03
C TYR A 17 10.75 -11.18 0.43
N THR A 18 11.06 -11.24 1.72
CA THR A 18 12.36 -10.83 2.26
C THR A 18 13.49 -11.68 1.66
N LEU A 19 13.32 -13.00 1.66
CA LEU A 19 14.28 -13.90 1.00
C LEU A 19 14.39 -13.62 -0.50
N ALA A 20 13.27 -13.42 -1.20
CA ALA A 20 13.29 -13.08 -2.62
C ALA A 20 14.04 -11.76 -2.90
N SER A 21 13.92 -10.77 -2.01
CA SER A 21 14.62 -9.48 -2.14
C SER A 21 16.14 -9.59 -2.03
N ILE A 22 16.67 -10.65 -1.41
CA ILE A 22 18.12 -10.92 -1.38
C ILE A 22 18.63 -11.31 -2.77
N TYR A 23 17.86 -12.14 -3.49
CA TYR A 23 18.23 -12.58 -4.84
C TYR A 23 17.86 -11.58 -5.94
N LYS A 24 16.83 -10.76 -5.70
CA LYS A 24 16.32 -9.77 -6.66
C LYS A 24 16.16 -8.39 -5.99
N PRO A 25 17.27 -7.73 -5.60
CA PRO A 25 17.20 -6.50 -4.81
C PRO A 25 16.61 -5.30 -5.55
N ASN A 26 16.55 -5.35 -6.88
CA ASN A 26 16.01 -4.28 -7.73
C ASN A 26 14.64 -4.63 -8.36
N ASP A 27 14.05 -5.76 -8.00
CA ASP A 27 12.72 -6.13 -8.46
C ASP A 27 11.67 -5.40 -7.61
N PRO A 28 10.83 -4.51 -8.17
CA PRO A 28 9.82 -3.80 -7.39
C PRO A 28 8.77 -4.75 -6.78
N LEU A 29 8.49 -5.88 -7.42
CA LEU A 29 7.42 -6.79 -7.04
C LEU A 29 7.70 -7.49 -5.71
N VAL A 30 8.98 -7.74 -5.38
CA VAL A 30 9.32 -8.35 -4.08
C VAL A 30 9.01 -7.39 -2.92
N TYR A 31 9.17 -6.09 -3.12
CA TYR A 31 8.88 -5.08 -2.10
C TYR A 31 7.38 -4.80 -2.02
N ALA A 32 6.69 -4.73 -3.15
CA ALA A 32 5.25 -4.57 -3.15
C ALA A 32 4.55 -5.75 -2.49
N GLY A 33 4.94 -6.99 -2.84
CA GLY A 33 4.42 -8.18 -2.21
C GLY A 33 4.70 -8.24 -0.70
N LYS A 34 5.88 -7.78 -0.26
CA LYS A 34 6.18 -7.65 1.17
C LYS A 34 5.28 -6.62 1.85
N SER A 35 5.09 -5.46 1.22
CA SER A 35 4.20 -4.41 1.71
C SER A 35 2.77 -4.92 1.91
N HIS A 36 2.25 -5.62 0.91
CA HIS A 36 0.94 -6.26 0.91
C HIS A 36 0.77 -7.29 2.02
N ALA A 37 1.77 -8.16 2.21
CA ALA A 37 1.78 -9.11 3.31
C ALA A 37 1.79 -8.41 4.68
N LEU A 38 2.57 -7.34 4.83
CA LEU A 38 2.64 -6.58 6.08
C LEU A 38 1.33 -5.81 6.35
N PHE A 39 0.69 -5.25 5.33
CA PHE A 39 -0.62 -4.62 5.47
C PHE A 39 -1.66 -5.63 5.97
N ALA A 40 -1.73 -6.82 5.37
CA ALA A 40 -2.66 -7.85 5.79
C ALA A 40 -2.37 -8.33 7.24
N ALA A 41 -1.10 -8.33 7.65
CA ALA A 41 -0.65 -8.63 9.00
C ALA A 41 -0.98 -7.54 10.04
N GLY A 42 -1.36 -6.32 9.63
CA GLY A 42 -1.55 -5.18 10.53
C GLY A 42 -0.29 -4.33 10.78
N GLU A 43 0.78 -4.57 10.03
CA GLU A 43 2.09 -3.90 10.17
C GLU A 43 2.17 -2.67 9.26
N TYR A 44 1.35 -1.65 9.53
CA TYR A 44 1.07 -0.56 8.59
C TYR A 44 2.28 0.33 8.25
N MET A 45 3.09 0.72 9.24
CA MET A 45 4.28 1.54 8.99
C MET A 45 5.31 0.80 8.11
N SER A 46 5.54 -0.47 8.42
CA SER A 46 6.41 -1.33 7.62
C SER A 46 5.84 -1.54 6.21
N SER A 47 4.52 -1.70 6.08
CA SER A 47 3.85 -1.78 4.79
C SER A 47 4.07 -0.52 3.95
N ALA A 48 3.85 0.67 4.52
CA ALA A 48 4.07 1.95 3.84
C ALA A 48 5.53 2.10 3.38
N LEU A 49 6.49 1.71 4.22
CA LEU A 49 7.92 1.73 3.87
C LEU A 49 8.24 0.86 2.65
N PHE A 50 7.76 -0.39 2.63
CA PHE A 50 8.03 -1.30 1.52
C PHE A 50 7.26 -0.94 0.24
N LEU A 51 6.05 -0.36 0.37
CA LEU A 51 5.30 0.18 -0.76
C LEU A 51 6.05 1.36 -1.39
N SER A 52 6.53 2.26 -0.54
CA SER A 52 7.34 3.41 -0.97
C SER A 52 8.59 2.95 -1.72
N ARG A 53 9.27 1.90 -1.22
CA ARG A 53 10.41 1.31 -1.92
C ARG A 53 10.04 0.72 -3.29
N ALA A 54 8.93 0.00 -3.37
CA ALA A 54 8.45 -0.58 -4.64
C ALA A 54 8.17 0.51 -5.67
N LEU A 55 7.44 1.56 -5.28
CA LEU A 55 7.07 2.68 -6.15
C LEU A 55 8.25 3.58 -6.53
N ARG A 56 9.27 3.68 -5.66
CA ARG A 56 10.52 4.35 -6.03
C ARG A 56 11.28 3.61 -7.13
N ILE A 57 11.23 2.28 -7.14
CA ILE A 57 11.87 1.45 -8.18
C ILE A 57 11.02 1.46 -9.46
N PHE A 58 9.70 1.35 -9.32
CA PHE A 58 8.76 1.30 -10.44
C PHE A 58 7.48 2.09 -10.11
N PRO A 59 7.44 3.41 -10.43
CA PRO A 59 6.29 4.27 -10.11
C PRO A 59 4.97 3.78 -10.72
N GLU A 60 5.05 3.22 -11.92
CA GLU A 60 3.93 2.61 -12.65
C GLU A 60 3.25 1.46 -11.88
N TYR A 61 3.90 0.92 -10.84
CA TYR A 61 3.29 -0.07 -9.98
C TYR A 61 1.98 0.42 -9.35
N ALA A 62 1.84 1.74 -9.11
CA ALA A 62 0.63 2.32 -8.55
C ALA A 62 -0.61 2.02 -9.39
N ARG A 63 -0.47 1.86 -10.70
CA ARG A 63 -1.57 1.63 -11.65
C ARG A 63 -2.04 0.18 -11.71
N PHE A 64 -1.28 -0.77 -11.18
CA PHE A 64 -1.75 -2.16 -11.15
C PHE A 64 -2.89 -2.31 -10.16
N LYS A 65 -4.02 -2.87 -10.62
CA LYS A 65 -5.13 -3.25 -9.74
C LYS A 65 -4.76 -4.51 -8.97
N ILE A 66 -4.89 -4.44 -7.66
CA ILE A 66 -4.60 -5.50 -6.71
C ILE A 66 -5.92 -5.92 -6.06
N ASP A 67 -6.17 -7.23 -6.02
CA ASP A 67 -7.31 -7.77 -5.26
C ASP A 67 -6.99 -7.74 -3.76
N ILE A 68 -7.08 -6.55 -3.17
CA ILE A 68 -6.76 -6.32 -1.77
C ILE A 68 -7.76 -7.00 -0.83
N VAL A 69 -8.98 -7.28 -1.29
CA VAL A 69 -9.98 -8.05 -0.55
C VAL A 69 -9.52 -9.49 -0.42
N ALA A 70 -9.15 -10.16 -1.52
CA ALA A 70 -8.63 -11.53 -1.47
C ALA A 70 -7.31 -11.62 -0.71
N MET A 71 -6.47 -10.59 -0.80
CA MET A 71 -5.19 -10.51 -0.08
C MET A 71 -5.38 -10.47 1.45
N VAL A 72 -6.36 -9.70 1.94
CA VAL A 72 -6.69 -9.61 3.38
C VAL A 72 -7.65 -10.72 3.82
N GLY A 73 -8.34 -11.36 2.87
CA GLY A 73 -9.17 -12.54 3.05
C GLY A 73 -10.66 -12.25 2.88
N ASP A 74 -11.15 -11.10 3.37
CA ASP A 74 -12.54 -10.66 3.22
C ASP A 74 -12.67 -9.14 3.38
N ARG A 75 -13.87 -8.62 3.08
CA ARG A 75 -14.16 -7.18 3.12
C ARG A 75 -14.18 -6.64 4.55
N ASP A 76 -14.72 -7.38 5.51
CA ASP A 76 -14.84 -6.91 6.90
C ASP A 76 -13.46 -6.73 7.54
N LYS A 77 -12.54 -7.67 7.31
CA LYS A 77 -11.15 -7.54 7.73
C LYS A 77 -10.47 -6.35 7.07
N LEU A 78 -10.69 -6.13 5.76
CA LEU A 78 -10.12 -4.98 5.06
C LEU A 78 -10.61 -3.65 5.66
N GLU A 79 -11.91 -3.52 5.94
CA GLU A 79 -12.44 -2.32 6.61
C GLU A 79 -11.85 -2.15 8.01
N ASN A 80 -11.71 -3.23 8.79
CA ASN A 80 -11.05 -3.17 10.10
C ASN A 80 -9.60 -2.71 9.98
N ARG A 81 -8.83 -3.16 8.98
CA ARG A 81 -7.46 -2.65 8.73
C ARG A 81 -7.45 -1.16 8.42
N ILE A 82 -8.44 -0.66 7.66
CA ILE A 82 -8.57 0.76 7.36
C ILE A 82 -8.88 1.57 8.62
N VAL A 83 -9.77 1.07 9.49
CA VAL A 83 -10.08 1.69 10.79
C VAL A 83 -8.83 1.75 11.66
N ASP A 84 -8.10 0.65 11.80
CA ASP A 84 -6.86 0.62 12.60
C ASP A 84 -5.85 1.66 12.09
N ILE A 85 -5.64 1.76 10.76
CA ILE A 85 -4.71 2.74 10.18
C ILE A 85 -5.17 4.17 10.50
N LYS A 86 -6.47 4.46 10.38
CA LYS A 86 -7.01 5.79 10.70
C LYS A 86 -6.76 6.16 12.16
N GLU A 87 -7.08 5.27 13.10
CA GLU A 87 -6.84 5.53 14.52
C GLU A 87 -5.36 5.79 14.82
N TRP A 88 -4.47 5.03 14.20
CA TRP A 88 -3.02 5.22 14.35
C TRP A 88 -2.55 6.52 13.71
N GLN A 89 -3.10 6.86 12.55
CA GLN A 89 -2.80 8.08 11.83
C GLN A 89 -3.28 9.32 12.61
N GLU A 90 -4.46 9.28 13.22
CA GLU A 90 -4.98 10.36 14.07
C GLU A 90 -4.09 10.61 15.29
N ARG A 91 -3.60 9.54 15.92
CA ARG A 91 -2.71 9.64 17.09
C ARG A 91 -1.29 10.10 16.73
N SER A 92 -0.76 9.63 15.61
CA SER A 92 0.64 9.86 15.22
C SER A 92 0.85 11.06 14.28
N GLY A 93 -0.19 11.47 13.55
CA GLY A 93 -0.07 12.42 12.45
C GLY A 93 0.80 11.94 11.28
N SER A 94 1.04 10.62 11.15
CA SER A 94 1.96 10.05 10.15
C SER A 94 1.46 10.26 8.72
N ALA A 95 2.33 10.83 7.88
CA ALA A 95 2.09 11.01 6.45
C ALA A 95 2.25 9.70 5.68
N GLU A 96 3.08 8.78 6.18
CA GLU A 96 3.27 7.44 5.62
C GLU A 96 1.99 6.61 5.72
N LEU A 97 1.26 6.73 6.83
CA LEU A 97 -0.06 6.09 6.99
C LEU A 97 -1.12 6.72 6.08
N GLN A 98 -1.10 8.05 5.89
CA GLN A 98 -1.97 8.70 4.89
C GLN A 98 -1.65 8.23 3.47
N PHE A 99 -0.37 8.10 3.14
CA PHE A 99 0.09 7.55 1.87
C PHE A 99 -0.38 6.10 1.66
N LEU A 100 -0.29 5.26 2.69
CA LEU A 100 -0.79 3.88 2.61
C LEU A 100 -2.31 3.85 2.45
N LEU A 101 -3.06 4.67 3.20
CA LEU A 101 -4.52 4.80 3.06
C LEU A 101 -4.91 5.22 1.65
N ALA A 102 -4.22 6.22 1.08
CA ALA A 102 -4.47 6.67 -0.29
C ALA A 102 -4.32 5.53 -1.30
N TYR A 103 -3.23 4.76 -1.20
CA TYR A 103 -3.02 3.59 -2.05
C TYR A 103 -4.14 2.56 -1.87
N ILE A 104 -4.52 2.22 -0.63
CA ILE A 104 -5.58 1.25 -0.36
C ILE A 104 -6.93 1.73 -0.91
N TYR A 105 -7.31 2.98 -0.69
CA TYR A 105 -8.55 3.54 -1.23
C TYR A 105 -8.57 3.54 -2.76
N TYR A 106 -7.45 3.88 -3.40
CA TYR A 106 -7.35 3.83 -4.86
C TYR A 106 -7.55 2.40 -5.40
N GLN A 107 -6.99 1.40 -4.72
CA GLN A 107 -7.20 -0.01 -5.07
C GLN A 107 -8.65 -0.47 -4.86
N MET A 108 -9.40 0.19 -3.95
CA MET A 108 -10.83 -0.04 -3.72
C MET A 108 -11.74 0.80 -4.61
N ASP A 109 -11.19 1.59 -5.52
CA ASP A 109 -11.95 2.53 -6.36
C ASP A 109 -12.69 3.63 -5.55
N ARG A 110 -12.24 3.89 -4.32
CA ARG A 110 -12.75 4.98 -3.47
C ARG A 110 -11.99 6.26 -3.78
N LEU A 111 -12.18 6.80 -4.99
CA LEU A 111 -11.35 7.89 -5.54
C LEU A 111 -11.33 9.15 -4.67
N GLU A 112 -12.48 9.60 -4.17
CA GLU A 112 -12.57 10.77 -3.27
C GLU A 112 -11.71 10.59 -2.00
N ALA A 113 -11.85 9.43 -1.34
CA ALA A 113 -11.07 9.12 -0.14
C ALA A 113 -9.58 8.94 -0.44
N ALA A 114 -9.25 8.40 -1.61
CA ALA A 114 -7.87 8.26 -2.07
C ALA A 114 -7.22 9.64 -2.29
N LYS A 115 -7.94 10.56 -2.92
CA LYS A 115 -7.52 11.93 -3.19
C LYS A 115 -7.31 12.72 -1.89
N GLU A 116 -8.27 12.67 -0.98
CA GLU A 116 -8.15 13.31 0.33
C GLU A 116 -6.92 12.80 1.10
N ALA A 117 -6.71 11.48 1.13
CA ALA A 117 -5.59 10.88 1.84
C ALA A 117 -4.23 11.22 1.18
N ILE A 118 -4.14 11.21 -0.16
CA ILE A 118 -2.87 11.50 -0.85
C ILE A 118 -2.50 12.98 -0.77
N ASP A 119 -3.48 13.88 -0.72
CA ASP A 119 -3.24 15.31 -0.53
C ASP A 119 -2.68 15.57 0.87
N LYS A 120 -3.28 14.98 1.92
CA LYS A 120 -2.74 15.04 3.29
C LYS A 120 -1.33 14.45 3.39
N ALA A 121 -1.06 13.35 2.69
CA ALA A 121 0.30 12.79 2.64
C ALA A 121 1.27 13.77 1.95
N SER A 122 0.82 14.39 0.85
CA SER A 122 1.60 15.34 0.04
C SER A 122 1.93 16.64 0.77
N GLU A 123 1.10 17.09 1.72
CA GLU A 123 1.41 18.26 2.57
C GLU A 123 2.72 18.09 3.37
N LYS A 124 2.97 16.88 3.87
CA LYS A 124 4.16 16.57 4.69
C LYS A 124 5.27 15.88 3.91
N MET A 125 4.94 15.25 2.77
CA MET A 125 5.88 14.51 1.92
C MET A 125 5.80 14.96 0.44
N PRO A 126 5.87 16.26 0.12
CA PRO A 126 5.52 16.79 -1.21
C PRO A 126 6.42 16.27 -2.34
N ASN A 127 7.67 15.93 -2.02
CA ASN A 127 8.67 15.50 -3.01
C ASN A 127 8.96 13.99 -2.93
N ALA A 128 8.19 13.22 -2.17
CA ALA A 128 8.40 11.78 -2.06
C ALA A 128 7.98 11.10 -3.36
N PRO A 129 8.88 10.39 -4.08
CA PRO A 129 8.56 9.79 -5.38
C PRO A 129 7.36 8.84 -5.33
N ALA A 130 7.21 8.09 -4.23
CA ALA A 130 6.09 7.17 -4.05
C ALA A 130 4.74 7.89 -3.90
N VAL A 131 4.71 9.02 -3.19
CA VAL A 131 3.50 9.84 -3.02
C VAL A 131 3.10 10.44 -4.36
N LEU A 132 4.06 10.99 -5.11
CA LEU A 132 3.83 11.52 -6.45
C LEU A 132 3.32 10.44 -7.42
N ALA A 133 3.85 9.21 -7.34
CA ALA A 133 3.40 8.10 -8.17
C ALA A 133 1.93 7.72 -7.93
N VAL A 134 1.52 7.62 -6.66
CA VAL A 134 0.13 7.33 -6.30
C VAL A 134 -0.79 8.50 -6.65
N LYS A 135 -0.38 9.74 -6.37
CA LYS A 135 -1.15 10.94 -6.72
C LYS A 135 -1.43 11.01 -8.22
N LYS A 136 -0.40 10.83 -9.04
CA LYS A 136 -0.53 10.80 -10.49
C LYS A 136 -1.49 9.70 -10.96
N ALA A 137 -1.40 8.49 -10.39
CA ALA A 137 -2.29 7.39 -10.76
C ALA A 137 -3.77 7.66 -10.42
N ILE A 138 -4.04 8.36 -9.30
CA ILE A 138 -5.39 8.79 -8.91
C ILE A 138 -5.92 9.84 -9.89
N GLU A 139 -5.13 10.90 -10.16
CA GLU A 139 -5.51 12.00 -11.05
C GLU A 139 -5.78 11.52 -12.49
N GLU A 140 -4.97 10.60 -13.01
CA GLU A 140 -5.17 10.05 -14.35
C GLU A 140 -6.42 9.18 -14.46
N HIS A 141 -6.77 8.44 -13.39
CA HIS A 141 -8.00 7.64 -13.36
C HIS A 141 -9.24 8.54 -13.39
N GLU A 142 -9.23 9.62 -12.59
CA GLU A 142 -10.31 10.61 -12.53
C GLU A 142 -10.54 11.30 -13.89
N ASN A 143 -9.47 11.57 -14.64
CA ASN A 143 -9.56 12.20 -15.97
C ASN A 143 -9.96 11.23 -17.10
N SER A 144 -10.05 9.94 -16.82
CA SER A 144 -10.40 8.90 -17.81
C SER A 144 -11.86 8.46 -17.77
N GLU A 145 -12.63 8.93 -16.78
CA GLU A 145 -14.08 8.74 -16.62
C GLU A 145 -14.86 9.96 -17.13
#